data_AF-A0A928ZEW1-F1
#
_entry.id   AF-A0A928ZEW1-F1
#
_cell.length_a   1.000
_cell.length_b   1.000
_cell.length_c   1.000
_cell.angle_alpha   90.00
_cell.angle_beta   90.00
_cell.angle_gamma   90.00
#
_symmetry.space_group_name_H-M   'P 1'
#
loop_
_entity.id
_entity.type
_entity.pdbx_description
1 polymer ?
#
loop_
_entity_poly.entity_id
_entity_poly.type
_entity_poly.pdbx_seq_one_letter_code
_entity_poly.pdbx_strand_id
1 'polypeptide(L)'
;MNLELDHVFILVKPEARVADLLIAKGFEEGTQNIHPGQGTSNRRFFFSNGMLEFIWIRNVAEAKNGAGRDLLLPERDTNPAASPFSVILRQKDGVNLETSEMPFDGWSYQPTYFAPPKAFHVGANSPNISEPLCIYVPFSLPKSSVNKGKINSSFAISNVCIHIPSA
;
A
#
# COMPACT_ATOMS: atom_id res chain seq x y z
N MET A 1 -7.14 -7.76 18.57
CA MET A 1 -7.49 -7.19 17.24
C MET A 1 -7.46 -8.33 16.23
N ASN A 2 -8.52 -8.51 15.44
CA ASN A 2 -8.61 -9.58 14.42
C ASN A 2 -8.16 -9.10 13.03
N LEU A 3 -6.99 -8.48 12.99
CA LEU A 3 -6.43 -7.87 11.80
C LEU A 3 -5.30 -8.73 11.24
N GLU A 4 -5.11 -8.66 9.94
CA GLU A 4 -3.92 -9.18 9.28
C GLU A 4 -3.39 -8.18 8.25
N LEU A 5 -2.11 -8.34 7.91
CA LEU A 5 -1.46 -7.53 6.88
C LEU A 5 -2.10 -7.83 5.52
N ASP A 6 -2.53 -6.78 4.83
CA ASP A 6 -2.90 -6.87 3.43
C ASP A 6 -1.67 -6.63 2.54
N HIS A 7 -1.03 -5.49 2.72
CA HIS A 7 0.19 -5.14 2.00
C HIS A 7 1.01 -4.07 2.73
N VAL A 8 2.24 -3.92 2.29
CA VAL A 8 3.11 -2.78 2.60
C VAL A 8 3.32 -2.01 1.32
N PHE A 9 3.22 -0.68 1.39
CA PHE A 9 3.77 0.16 0.32
C PHE A 9 5.02 0.89 0.78
N ILE A 10 5.92 1.14 -0.17
CA ILE A 10 7.11 1.97 -0.02
C ILE A 10 7.01 3.12 -1.02
N LEU A 11 7.04 4.35 -0.51
CA LEU A 11 7.18 5.56 -1.32
C LEU A 11 8.62 5.65 -1.82
N VAL A 12 8.79 5.62 -3.13
CA VAL A 12 10.09 5.59 -3.80
C VAL A 12 10.20 6.66 -4.87
N LYS A 13 11.41 6.81 -5.40
CA LYS A 13 11.70 7.73 -6.49
C LYS A 13 10.94 7.37 -7.77
N PRO A 14 10.75 8.35 -8.68
CA PRO A 14 9.89 8.19 -9.85
C PRO A 14 10.13 6.90 -10.64
N GLU A 15 9.03 6.31 -11.13
CA GLU A 15 8.98 5.05 -11.89
C GLU A 15 9.38 3.81 -11.09
N ALA A 16 9.70 3.94 -9.80
CA ALA A 16 10.09 2.83 -8.93
C ALA A 16 11.18 1.93 -9.56
N ARG A 17 12.21 2.52 -10.17
CA ARG A 17 13.32 1.79 -10.80
C ARG A 17 14.04 0.82 -9.85
N VAL A 18 13.98 1.09 -8.54
CA VAL A 18 14.48 0.17 -7.51
C VAL A 18 13.83 -1.22 -7.58
N ALA A 19 12.59 -1.32 -8.06
CA ALA A 19 11.88 -2.59 -8.21
C ALA A 19 12.48 -3.50 -9.30
N ASP A 20 13.31 -2.97 -10.21
CA ASP A 20 14.04 -3.78 -11.18
C ASP A 20 15.01 -4.75 -10.51
N LEU A 21 15.48 -4.43 -9.29
CA LEU A 21 16.29 -5.34 -8.49
C LEU A 21 15.52 -6.61 -8.11
N LEU A 22 14.21 -6.51 -7.86
CA LEU A 22 13.38 -7.68 -7.56
C LEU A 22 13.18 -8.51 -8.83
N ILE A 23 12.90 -7.87 -9.97
CA ILE A 23 12.77 -8.57 -11.26
C ILE A 23 14.06 -9.31 -11.61
N ALA A 24 15.22 -8.67 -11.45
CA ALA A 24 16.52 -9.30 -11.66
C ALA A 24 16.78 -10.50 -10.73
N LYS A 25 16.09 -10.57 -9.59
CA LYS A 25 16.11 -11.70 -8.65
C LYS A 25 15.01 -12.73 -8.90
N GLY A 26 14.25 -12.59 -9.99
CA GLY A 26 13.23 -13.55 -10.41
C GLY A 26 11.84 -13.31 -9.81
N PHE A 27 11.59 -12.16 -9.18
CA PHE A 27 10.24 -11.81 -8.75
C PHE A 27 9.38 -11.46 -9.97
N GLU A 28 8.11 -11.88 -9.95
CA GLU A 28 7.15 -11.51 -10.97
C GLU A 28 6.42 -10.22 -10.59
N GLU A 29 6.51 -9.22 -11.46
CA GLU A 29 5.72 -8.01 -11.34
C GLU A 29 4.27 -8.27 -11.75
N GLY A 30 3.35 -7.86 -10.89
CA GLY A 30 1.91 -7.95 -11.14
C GLY A 30 1.36 -6.74 -11.89
N THR A 31 0.03 -6.61 -11.88
CA THR A 31 -0.63 -5.46 -12.52
C THR A 31 -0.23 -4.14 -11.85
N GLN A 32 -0.04 -3.09 -12.64
CA GLN A 32 0.16 -1.73 -12.14
C GLN A 32 -1.16 -0.95 -12.05
N ASN A 33 -1.18 0.09 -11.22
CA ASN A 33 -2.26 1.07 -11.13
C ASN A 33 -1.70 2.49 -11.27
N ILE A 34 -2.60 3.38 -11.69
CA ILE A 34 -2.52 4.82 -11.42
C ILE A 34 -3.57 5.11 -10.35
N HIS A 35 -3.27 6.02 -9.42
CA HIS A 35 -4.17 6.43 -8.35
C HIS A 35 -4.60 7.89 -8.54
N PRO A 36 -5.63 8.17 -9.37
CA PRO A 36 -6.21 9.50 -9.46
C PRO A 36 -6.69 10.00 -8.10
N GLY A 37 -6.59 11.31 -7.86
CA GLY A 37 -6.87 11.95 -6.58
C GLY A 37 -5.83 11.70 -5.48
N GLN A 38 -4.99 10.66 -5.58
CA GLN A 38 -3.82 10.47 -4.73
C GLN A 38 -2.54 11.03 -5.38
N GLY A 39 -2.50 11.07 -6.72
CA GLY A 39 -1.35 11.61 -7.47
C GLY A 39 -0.19 10.64 -7.64
N THR A 40 -0.42 9.33 -7.47
CA THR A 40 0.64 8.31 -7.52
C THR A 40 0.43 7.29 -8.63
N SER A 41 1.50 6.56 -8.93
CA SER A 41 1.50 5.30 -9.68
C SER A 41 2.23 4.24 -8.88
N ASN A 42 2.02 2.97 -9.22
CA ASN A 42 2.64 1.86 -8.51
C ASN A 42 3.29 0.80 -9.41
N ARG A 43 4.13 -0.03 -8.76
CA ARG A 43 4.57 -1.35 -9.20
C ARG A 43 4.29 -2.32 -8.06
N ARG A 44 3.71 -3.49 -8.35
CA ARG A 44 3.22 -4.42 -7.32
C ARG A 44 3.79 -5.81 -7.50
N PHE A 45 4.11 -6.45 -6.38
CA PHE A 45 4.59 -7.82 -6.30
C PHE A 45 3.67 -8.60 -5.35
N PHE A 46 3.06 -9.67 -5.85
CA PHE A 46 2.05 -10.42 -5.13
C PHE A 46 2.60 -11.72 -4.56
N PHE A 47 2.26 -11.99 -3.30
CA PHE A 47 2.65 -13.19 -2.56
C PHE A 47 1.39 -13.85 -1.99
N SER A 48 1.52 -15.09 -1.50
CA SER A 48 0.39 -15.81 -0.89
C SER A 48 -0.07 -15.19 0.43
N ASN A 49 0.80 -14.45 1.13
CA ASN A 49 0.52 -13.79 2.41
C ASN A 49 0.43 -12.27 2.34
N GLY A 50 0.35 -11.69 1.15
CA GLY A 50 0.21 -10.24 0.98
C GLY A 50 0.85 -9.73 -0.29
N MET A 51 1.14 -8.43 -0.31
CA MET A 51 1.72 -7.75 -1.47
C MET A 51 2.76 -6.72 -1.00
N LEU A 52 3.77 -6.53 -1.85
CA LEU A 52 4.68 -5.39 -1.76
C LEU A 52 4.36 -4.42 -2.89
N GLU A 53 4.10 -3.17 -2.52
CA GLU A 53 3.80 -2.10 -3.45
C GLU A 53 4.90 -1.03 -3.41
N PHE A 54 5.43 -0.65 -4.57
CA PHE A 54 6.26 0.53 -4.71
C PHE A 54 5.42 1.62 -5.33
N ILE A 55 5.23 2.73 -4.63
CA ILE A 55 4.50 3.88 -5.15
C ILE A 55 5.46 5.06 -5.37
N TRP A 56 5.15 5.91 -6.34
CA TRP A 56 5.85 7.19 -6.51
C TRP A 56 4.86 8.31 -6.84
N ILE A 57 5.24 9.55 -6.52
CA ILE A 57 4.47 10.73 -6.93
C ILE A 57 4.58 10.88 -8.46
N ARG A 58 3.45 10.69 -9.14
CA ARG A 58 3.30 10.89 -10.58
C ARG A 58 2.86 12.32 -10.89
N ASN A 59 2.00 12.88 -10.04
CA ASN A 59 1.47 14.23 -10.18
C ASN A 59 1.41 14.92 -8.81
N VAL A 60 2.33 15.86 -8.58
CA VAL A 60 2.44 16.60 -7.31
C VAL A 60 1.20 17.45 -7.03
N ALA A 61 0.61 18.07 -8.06
CA ALA A 61 -0.58 18.91 -7.88
C ALA A 61 -1.78 18.07 -7.45
N GLU A 62 -1.95 16.89 -8.04
CA GLU A 62 -2.97 15.93 -7.65
C GLU A 62 -2.72 15.40 -6.23
N ALA A 63 -1.47 15.08 -5.89
CA ALA A 63 -1.11 14.60 -4.55
C ALA A 63 -1.33 15.66 -3.46
N LYS A 64 -1.18 16.96 -3.77
CA LYS A 64 -1.40 18.05 -2.81
C LYS A 64 -2.86 18.47 -2.66
N ASN A 65 -3.67 18.29 -3.70
CA ASN A 65 -5.02 18.88 -3.73
C ASN A 65 -6.14 17.85 -3.82
N GLY A 66 -5.83 16.60 -4.20
CA GLY A 66 -6.80 15.54 -4.38
C GLY A 66 -7.26 14.92 -3.05
N ALA A 67 -8.08 13.87 -3.16
CA ALA A 67 -8.68 13.19 -2.02
C ALA A 67 -7.64 12.58 -1.07
N GLY A 68 -6.44 12.25 -1.55
CA GLY A 68 -5.36 11.67 -0.75
C GLY A 68 -4.41 12.68 -0.11
N ARG A 69 -4.69 13.99 -0.18
CA ARG A 69 -3.78 15.05 0.27
C ARG A 69 -3.31 14.91 1.73
N ASP A 70 -4.19 14.44 2.61
CA ASP A 70 -3.91 14.33 4.04
C ASP A 70 -3.02 13.11 4.38
N LEU A 71 -2.62 12.31 3.38
CA LEU A 71 -1.54 11.32 3.51
C LEU A 71 -0.15 11.95 3.53
N LEU A 72 -0.03 13.21 3.10
CA LEU A 72 1.22 13.98 3.05
C LEU A 72 2.34 13.28 2.25
N LEU A 73 1.98 12.58 1.17
CA LEU A 73 2.95 11.85 0.34
C LEU A 73 4.02 12.78 -0.28
N PRO A 74 3.70 13.99 -0.77
CA PRO A 74 4.73 14.93 -1.24
C PRO A 74 5.74 15.35 -0.16
N GLU A 75 5.26 15.59 1.06
CA GLU A 75 6.09 15.95 2.21
C GLU A 75 6.99 14.77 2.61
N ARG A 76 6.45 13.54 2.56
CA ARG A 76 7.20 12.31 2.81
C ARG A 76 8.28 12.03 1.76
N ASP A 77 8.04 12.31 0.47
CA ASP A 77 9.04 12.10 -0.59
C ASP A 77 10.21 13.10 -0.53
N THR A 78 9.93 14.32 -0.07
CA THR A 78 10.91 15.42 -0.06
C THR A 78 11.72 15.50 1.25
N ASN A 79 11.25 14.89 2.33
CA ASN A 79 11.94 14.89 3.62
C ASN A 79 12.70 13.57 3.86
N PRO A 80 14.05 13.59 3.91
CA PRO A 80 14.86 12.40 4.17
C PRO A 80 14.63 11.74 5.54
N ALA A 81 14.09 12.48 6.52
CA ALA A 81 13.77 11.98 7.85
C ALA A 81 12.34 11.41 7.94
N ALA A 82 11.52 11.55 6.89
CA ALA A 82 10.19 10.96 6.86
C ALA A 82 10.27 9.44 6.63
N SER A 83 9.31 8.72 7.20
CA SER A 83 9.10 7.31 6.89
C SER A 83 8.48 7.18 5.50
N PRO A 84 9.11 6.43 4.58
CA PRO A 84 8.53 6.15 3.26
C PRO A 84 7.52 4.99 3.31
N PHE A 85 7.28 4.39 4.47
CA PHE A 85 6.54 3.14 4.59
C PHE A 85 5.06 3.36 4.92
N SER A 86 4.23 2.44 4.47
CA SER A 86 2.85 2.28 4.92
C SER A 86 2.54 0.82 5.23
N VAL A 87 1.77 0.61 6.29
CA VAL A 87 1.24 -0.69 6.69
C VAL A 87 -0.26 -0.67 6.45
N ILE A 88 -0.73 -1.56 5.56
CA ILE A 88 -2.14 -1.68 5.21
C ILE A 88 -2.67 -2.97 5.81
N LEU A 89 -3.69 -2.83 6.65
CA LEU A 89 -4.31 -3.91 7.39
C LEU A 89 -5.73 -4.16 6.88
N ARG A 90 -6.17 -5.41 6.97
CA ARG A 90 -7.56 -5.79 6.73
C ARG A 90 -8.05 -6.75 7.81
N GLN A 91 -9.35 -6.96 7.85
CA GLN A 91 -9.94 -7.95 8.75
C GLN A 91 -9.59 -9.36 8.27
N LYS A 92 -9.15 -10.22 9.20
CA LYS A 92 -8.73 -11.59 8.88
C LYS A 92 -9.88 -12.46 8.38
N ASP A 93 -11.02 -12.40 9.07
CA ASP A 93 -12.18 -13.25 8.79
C ASP A 93 -13.21 -12.59 7.87
N GLY A 94 -12.78 -11.56 7.12
CA GLY A 94 -13.66 -10.74 6.28
C GLY A 94 -14.35 -9.62 7.04
N VAL A 95 -14.85 -8.63 6.31
CA VAL A 95 -15.45 -7.42 6.90
C VAL A 95 -16.93 -7.67 7.21
N ASN A 96 -17.31 -7.53 8.47
CA ASN A 96 -18.70 -7.36 8.87
C ASN A 96 -18.98 -5.86 9.06
N LEU A 97 -19.61 -5.23 8.07
CA LEU A 97 -19.86 -3.79 8.07
C LEU A 97 -20.83 -3.32 9.17
N GLU A 98 -21.63 -4.23 9.74
CA GLU A 98 -22.60 -3.89 10.78
C GLU A 98 -21.97 -3.84 12.19
N THR A 99 -20.84 -4.52 12.37
CA THR A 99 -20.21 -4.69 13.70
C THR A 99 -18.74 -4.28 13.76
N SER A 100 -18.12 -3.97 12.62
CA SER A 100 -16.70 -3.62 12.59
C SER A 100 -16.51 -2.17 13.04
N GLU A 101 -16.08 -2.00 14.29
CA GLU A 101 -15.48 -0.75 14.75
C GLU A 101 -14.14 -0.49 14.03
N MET A 102 -13.75 0.77 13.97
CA MET A 102 -12.43 1.14 13.44
C MET A 102 -11.35 0.75 14.46
N PRO A 103 -10.26 0.08 14.04
CA PRO A 103 -9.31 -0.51 14.97
C PRO A 103 -8.42 0.49 15.73
N PHE A 104 -8.42 1.76 15.30
CA PHE A 104 -7.66 2.85 15.87
C PHE A 104 -8.29 4.20 15.50
N ASP A 105 -7.93 5.27 16.20
CA ASP A 105 -8.35 6.63 15.85
C ASP A 105 -7.81 7.03 14.48
N GLY A 106 -8.60 7.77 13.71
CA GLY A 106 -8.26 8.10 12.34
C GLY A 106 -9.30 8.87 11.58
N TRP A 107 -9.13 8.91 10.26
CA TRP A 107 -10.00 9.62 9.33
C TRP A 107 -10.30 8.77 8.10
N SER A 108 -11.39 9.11 7.42
CA SER A 108 -11.86 8.39 6.23
C SER A 108 -11.27 8.97 4.95
N TYR A 109 -10.46 8.19 4.24
CA TYR A 109 -9.96 8.50 2.92
C TYR A 109 -10.83 7.82 1.86
N GLN A 110 -11.71 8.57 1.19
CA GLN A 110 -12.47 8.09 0.03
C GLN A 110 -11.67 8.34 -1.25
N PRO A 111 -11.01 7.33 -1.84
CA PRO A 111 -10.34 7.49 -3.13
C PRO A 111 -11.37 7.65 -4.26
N THR A 112 -10.97 8.33 -5.33
CA THR A 112 -11.82 8.53 -6.51
C THR A 112 -11.90 7.29 -7.41
N TYR A 113 -11.00 6.32 -7.22
CA TYR A 113 -10.94 5.07 -7.98
C TYR A 113 -11.76 3.92 -7.36
N PHE A 114 -12.41 4.15 -6.20
CA PHE A 114 -13.44 3.26 -5.69
C PHE A 114 -14.76 4.01 -5.53
N ALA A 115 -15.88 3.33 -5.83
CA ALA A 115 -17.20 3.89 -5.59
C ALA A 115 -17.45 4.03 -4.08
N PRO A 116 -18.02 5.17 -3.62
CA PRO A 116 -18.49 5.29 -2.25
C PRO A 116 -19.46 4.14 -1.88
N PRO A 117 -19.44 3.66 -0.62
CA PRO A 117 -18.67 4.14 0.53
C PRO A 117 -17.34 3.37 0.74
N LYS A 118 -16.67 2.89 -0.32
CA LYS A 118 -15.38 2.17 -0.19
C LYS A 118 -14.23 3.13 0.12
N ALA A 119 -14.17 3.55 1.38
CA ALA A 119 -13.14 4.42 1.92
C ALA A 119 -12.16 3.64 2.79
N PHE A 120 -10.90 4.04 2.75
CA PHE A 120 -9.86 3.57 3.66
C PHE A 120 -9.95 4.30 4.99
N HIS A 121 -9.64 3.62 6.09
CA HIS A 121 -9.49 4.25 7.39
C HIS A 121 -8.02 4.51 7.68
N VAL A 122 -7.61 5.77 7.70
CA VAL A 122 -6.21 6.19 7.87
C VAL A 122 -5.99 6.59 9.32
N GLY A 123 -4.94 6.07 9.95
CA GLY A 123 -4.62 6.35 11.34
C GLY A 123 -4.38 7.83 11.62
N ALA A 124 -4.73 8.27 12.82
CA ALA A 124 -4.52 9.63 13.30
C ALA A 124 -3.04 10.02 13.38
N ASN A 125 -2.12 9.04 13.29
CA ASN A 125 -0.69 9.27 13.20
C ASN A 125 -0.23 9.78 11.82
N SER A 126 -1.10 9.79 10.80
CA SER A 126 -0.75 10.20 9.43
C SER A 126 -0.09 11.57 9.27
N PRO A 127 -0.38 12.62 10.08
CA PRO A 127 0.36 13.88 10.04
C PRO A 127 1.81 13.76 10.55
N ASN A 128 2.13 12.74 11.35
CA ASN A 128 3.49 12.47 11.78
C ASN A 128 4.26 11.77 10.65
N ILE A 129 4.97 12.56 9.84
CA ILE A 129 5.67 12.05 8.67
C ILE A 129 6.89 11.17 9.02
N SER A 130 7.42 11.21 10.25
CA SER A 130 8.50 10.29 10.66
C SER A 130 8.01 8.88 10.96
N GLU A 131 6.69 8.69 11.08
CA GLU A 131 6.06 7.38 11.30
C GLU A 131 5.51 6.82 9.99
N PRO A 132 5.44 5.47 9.85
CA PRO A 132 4.73 4.87 8.73
C PRO A 132 3.25 5.25 8.75
N LEU A 133 2.64 5.33 7.56
CA LEU A 133 1.19 5.41 7.46
C LEU A 133 0.58 4.08 7.93
N CYS A 134 -0.42 4.15 8.81
CA CYS A 134 -1.20 3.00 9.23
C CYS A 134 -2.58 3.11 8.61
N ILE A 135 -2.96 2.16 7.75
CA ILE A 135 -4.21 2.20 7.00
C ILE A 135 -4.97 0.89 7.23
N TYR A 136 -6.26 0.98 7.48
CA TYR A 136 -7.18 -0.14 7.55
C TYR A 136 -8.13 -0.10 6.35
N VAL A 137 -8.40 -1.28 5.77
CA VAL A 137 -9.33 -1.47 4.67
C VAL A 137 -10.64 -2.07 5.20
N PRO A 138 -11.69 -1.25 5.43
CA PRO A 138 -12.98 -1.72 5.91
C PRO A 138 -13.87 -2.27 4.77
N PHE A 139 -13.28 -2.85 3.73
CA PHE A 139 -14.00 -3.49 2.62
C PHE A 139 -13.13 -4.52 1.91
N SER A 140 -13.75 -5.38 1.10
CA SER A 140 -13.02 -6.37 0.31
C SER A 140 -12.29 -5.72 -0.86
N LEU A 141 -10.97 -5.87 -0.90
CA LEU A 141 -10.18 -5.55 -2.08
C LEU A 141 -10.27 -6.65 -3.14
N PRO A 142 -10.08 -6.33 -4.43
CA PRO A 142 -9.94 -7.33 -5.47
C PRO A 142 -8.81 -8.31 -5.14
N LYS A 143 -9.08 -9.61 -5.21
CA LYS A 143 -8.04 -10.63 -5.07
C LYS A 143 -7.08 -10.51 -6.24
N SER A 144 -5.80 -10.39 -5.94
CA SER A 144 -4.76 -10.41 -6.96
C SER A 144 -4.35 -11.86 -7.22
N SER A 145 -4.19 -12.23 -8.49
CA SER A 145 -3.78 -13.57 -8.89
C SER A 145 -2.28 -13.59 -9.20
N VAL A 146 -1.56 -14.54 -8.59
CA VAL A 146 -0.21 -14.91 -9.03
C VAL A 146 -0.37 -15.67 -10.35
N ASN A 147 0.33 -15.23 -11.40
CA ASN A 147 0.23 -15.87 -12.70
C ASN A 147 1.04 -17.18 -12.72
N LYS A 148 0.38 -18.28 -12.38
CA LYS A 148 1.02 -19.61 -12.27
C LYS A 148 1.76 -20.07 -13.55
N GLY A 149 1.45 -19.47 -14.71
CA GLY A 149 2.04 -19.83 -16.01
C GLY A 149 3.42 -19.21 -16.30
N LYS A 150 3.91 -18.27 -15.49
CA LYS A 150 5.22 -17.62 -15.65
C LYS A 150 6.23 -17.97 -14.57
N ILE A 151 5.93 -19.00 -13.75
CA ILE A 151 6.87 -19.49 -12.75
C ILE A 151 8.11 -19.99 -13.49
N ASN A 152 9.23 -19.28 -13.32
CA ASN A 152 10.54 -19.77 -13.72
C ASN A 152 10.67 -21.19 -13.15
N SER A 153 10.95 -22.18 -14.01
CA SER A 153 10.95 -23.60 -13.64
C SER A 153 11.97 -23.96 -12.54
N SER A 154 12.82 -23.01 -12.15
CA SER A 154 13.90 -23.23 -11.18
C SER A 154 13.53 -22.90 -9.73
N PHE A 155 12.65 -21.93 -9.45
CA PHE A 155 12.17 -21.60 -8.09
C PHE A 155 10.94 -20.68 -8.10
N ALA A 156 10.19 -20.65 -7.00
CA ALA A 156 9.07 -19.74 -6.77
C ALA A 156 9.14 -19.12 -5.37
N ILE A 157 8.79 -17.83 -5.25
CA ILE A 157 8.67 -17.13 -3.97
C ILE A 157 7.19 -17.02 -3.62
N SER A 158 6.75 -17.77 -2.62
CA SER A 158 5.35 -17.79 -2.18
C SER A 158 5.06 -16.80 -1.06
N ASN A 159 6.05 -16.47 -0.23
CA ASN A 159 5.88 -15.69 0.99
C ASN A 159 7.06 -14.76 1.20
N VAL A 160 6.79 -13.57 1.72
CA VAL A 160 7.81 -12.63 2.18
C VAL A 160 7.54 -12.28 3.63
N CYS A 161 8.60 -12.19 4.43
CA CYS A 161 8.56 -11.64 5.78
C CYS A 161 9.40 -10.37 5.80
N ILE A 162 8.82 -9.28 6.29
CA ILE A 162 9.51 -8.00 6.47
C ILE A 162 9.73 -7.83 7.97
N HIS A 163 10.98 -7.64 8.36
CA HIS A 163 11.37 -7.38 9.74
C HIS A 163 11.82 -5.93 9.88
N ILE A 164 11.39 -5.29 10.95
CA ILE A 164 12.05 -4.06 11.42
C ILE A 164 13.38 -4.51 12.04
N PRO A 165 14.52 -3.89 11.70
CA PRO A 165 15.78 -4.18 12.38
C PRO A 165 15.58 -4.05 13.88
N SER A 166 16.01 -5.06 14.65
CA SER A 166 16.03 -4.95 16.11
C SER A 166 16.87 -3.73 16.49
N ALA A 167 16.28 -2.83 17.29
CA ALA A 167 16.99 -1.71 17.88
C ALA A 167 18.09 -2.17 18.84
#